data_AF-A0A1B7VVY2-F1
#
_entry.id   AF-A0A1B7VVY2-F1
#
_cell.length_a   1.000
_cell.length_b   1.000
_cell.length_c   1.000
_cell.angle_alpha   90.00
_cell.angle_beta   90.00
_cell.angle_gamma   90.00
#
_symmetry.space_group_name_H-M   'P 1'
#
loop_
_entity.id
_entity.type
_entity.pdbx_description
1 polymer ?
#
loop_
_entity_poly.entity_id
_entity_poly.type
_entity_poly.pdbx_seq_one_letter_code
_entity_poly.pdbx_strand_id
1 'polypeptide(L)' 'MSVSLSIEGLPATRKPAKFGGIGKDPLWEIDDSNINGDLLAFQDSPTHVSILPRVTMLLEKYELALANTQNYWQRVD' A
#
# COMPACT_ATOMS: atom_id res chain seq x y z
N MET A 1 -2.15 5.63 -4.58
CA MET A 1 -0.93 4.95 -4.08
C MET A 1 -1.00 3.49 -4.52
N SER A 2 0.12 2.81 -4.82
CA SER A 2 0.14 1.41 -5.30
C SER A 2 0.76 0.50 -4.25
N VAL A 3 0.16 -0.68 -4.04
CA VAL A 3 0.58 -1.71 -3.09
C VAL A 3 0.40 -3.12 -3.67
N SER A 4 0.95 -4.13 -2.99
CA SER A 4 0.79 -5.55 -3.30
C SER A 4 -0.06 -6.23 -2.23
N LEU A 5 -0.87 -7.23 -2.61
CA LEU A 5 -1.68 -8.01 -1.65
C LEU A 5 -0.84 -8.75 -0.62
N SER A 6 0.38 -9.15 -1.01
CA SER A 6 1.31 -9.84 -0.14
C SER A 6 2.75 -9.63 -0.59
N ILE A 7 3.69 -10.07 0.24
CA ILE A 7 5.13 -10.05 -0.06
C ILE A 7 5.49 -10.89 -1.27
N GLU A 8 4.76 -11.98 -1.55
CA GLU A 8 4.94 -12.85 -2.71
C GLU A 8 4.68 -12.10 -4.02
N GLY A 9 3.70 -11.18 -4.01
CA GLY A 9 3.33 -10.37 -5.18
C GLY A 9 4.35 -9.31 -5.58
N LEU A 10 5.36 -9.02 -4.72
CA LEU A 10 6.39 -8.05 -5.03
C LEU A 10 7.49 -8.62 -5.95
N PRO A 11 7.94 -7.86 -6.96
CA PRO A 11 9.12 -8.20 -7.75
C PRO A 11 10.37 -8.36 -6.87
N ALA A 12 11.30 -9.23 -7.27
CA ALA A 12 12.53 -9.49 -6.52
C ALA A 12 13.35 -8.21 -6.24
N THR A 13 13.33 -7.22 -7.15
CA THR A 13 14.02 -5.93 -7.00
C THR A 13 13.38 -4.98 -5.98
N ARG A 14 12.12 -5.21 -5.58
CA ARG A 14 11.39 -4.45 -4.56
C ARG A 14 11.28 -5.19 -3.23
N LYS A 15 11.65 -6.48 -3.23
CA LYS A 15 11.55 -7.37 -2.09
C LYS A 15 12.87 -7.40 -1.31
N PRO A 16 12.88 -7.16 0.02
CA PRO A 16 14.08 -7.27 0.84
C PRO A 16 14.73 -8.67 0.83
N ALA A 17 16.01 -8.74 1.16
CA ALA A 17 16.78 -9.99 1.20
C ALA A 17 16.18 -11.06 2.12
N LYS A 18 15.60 -10.67 3.25
CA LYS A 18 14.97 -11.60 4.19
C LYS A 18 13.72 -12.32 3.62
N PHE A 19 13.15 -11.77 2.55
CA PHE A 19 12.03 -12.36 1.82
C PHE A 19 12.47 -12.97 0.48
N GLY A 20 13.78 -13.19 0.28
CA GLY A 20 14.33 -13.81 -0.93
C GLY A 20 14.44 -12.87 -2.13
N GLY A 21 14.42 -11.55 -1.91
CA GLY A 21 14.68 -10.57 -2.97
C GLY A 21 16.06 -9.91 -2.90
N ILE A 22 16.25 -8.85 -3.68
CA ILE A 22 17.47 -8.03 -3.76
C ILE A 22 17.18 -6.53 -3.57
N GLY A 23 15.96 -6.19 -3.18
CA GLY A 23 15.55 -4.82 -2.88
C GLY A 23 16.22 -4.28 -1.63
N LYS A 24 16.48 -2.97 -1.64
CA LYS A 24 17.12 -2.23 -0.54
C LYS A 24 16.17 -1.25 0.16
N ASP A 25 15.02 -0.98 -0.44
CA ASP A 25 14.05 -0.05 0.13
C ASP A 25 13.34 -0.69 1.32
N PRO A 26 13.01 0.09 2.36
CA PRO A 26 12.17 -0.39 3.45
C PRO A 26 10.83 -0.91 2.95
N LEU A 27 10.33 -1.96 3.58
CA LEU A 27 9.03 -2.52 3.27
C LEU A 27 8.05 -2.15 4.37
N TRP A 28 6.89 -1.65 3.94
CA TRP A 28 5.78 -1.30 4.81
C TRP A 28 4.55 -2.10 4.43
N GLU A 29 3.80 -2.51 5.43
CA GLU A 29 2.51 -3.19 5.26
C GLU A 29 1.41 -2.46 6.03
N ILE A 30 0.18 -2.71 5.62
CA ILE A 30 -1.03 -2.22 6.28
C ILE A 30 -2.12 -3.28 6.14
N ASP A 31 -2.92 -3.44 7.19
CA ASP A 31 -4.16 -4.23 7.13
C ASP A 31 -5.21 -3.44 6.33
N ASP A 32 -5.86 -4.10 5.37
CA ASP A 32 -6.78 -3.48 4.42
C ASP A 32 -8.03 -2.87 5.10
N SER A 33 -8.39 -3.36 6.29
CA SER A 33 -9.45 -2.76 7.12
C SER A 33 -9.15 -1.30 7.51
N ASN A 34 -7.88 -0.89 7.49
CA ASN A 34 -7.47 0.50 7.73
C ASN A 34 -7.54 1.37 6.47
N ILE A 35 -7.75 0.79 5.28
CA ILE A 35 -8.03 1.52 4.05
C ILE A 35 -9.55 1.72 3.93
N ASN A 36 -10.08 2.63 4.75
CA ASN A 36 -11.51 2.87 4.88
C ASN A 36 -11.88 4.36 4.68
N GLY A 37 -13.15 4.71 4.93
CA GLY A 37 -13.63 6.09 4.82
C GLY A 37 -13.55 6.66 3.40
N ASP A 38 -12.73 7.69 3.23
CA ASP A 38 -12.49 8.38 1.94
C ASP A 38 -11.62 7.58 0.97
N LEU A 39 -10.99 6.49 1.41
CA LEU A 39 -10.12 5.64 0.61
C LEU A 39 -10.80 4.32 0.19
N LEU A 40 -10.30 3.74 -0.91
CA LEU A 40 -10.68 2.44 -1.44
C LEU A 40 -9.41 1.69 -1.84
N ALA A 41 -9.26 0.46 -1.38
CA ALA A 41 -8.31 -0.50 -1.92
C ALA A 41 -8.95 -1.21 -3.12
N PHE A 42 -8.52 -0.87 -4.34
CA PHE A 42 -9.01 -1.46 -5.58
C PHE A 42 -7.98 -2.43 -6.14
N GLN A 43 -8.30 -3.72 -6.13
CA GLN A 43 -7.46 -4.75 -6.76
C GLN A 43 -7.69 -4.75 -8.27
N ASP A 44 -6.68 -4.35 -9.05
CA ASP A 44 -6.76 -4.30 -10.52
C ASP A 44 -6.08 -5.50 -11.21
N SER A 45 -5.31 -6.31 -10.46
CA SER A 45 -4.69 -7.54 -10.95
C SER A 45 -4.55 -8.57 -9.82
N PRO A 46 -4.11 -9.82 -10.09
CA PRO A 46 -3.99 -10.85 -9.06
C PRO A 46 -3.07 -10.50 -7.88
N THR A 47 -2.14 -9.56 -8.04
CA THR A 47 -1.21 -9.16 -6.97
C THR A 47 -1.18 -7.67 -6.69
N HIS A 48 -1.64 -6.82 -7.62
CA HIS A 48 -1.57 -5.37 -7.50
C HIS A 48 -2.88 -4.76 -6.99
N VAL A 49 -2.74 -3.81 -6.08
CA VAL A 49 -3.83 -3.03 -5.52
C VAL A 49 -3.48 -1.54 -5.60
N SER A 50 -4.45 -0.76 -6.06
CA SER A 50 -4.40 0.69 -6.05
C SER A 50 -5.23 1.21 -4.87
N ILE A 51 -4.60 1.98 -3.97
CA ILE A 51 -5.31 2.80 -2.98
C ILE A 51 -5.72 4.09 -3.69
N LEU A 52 -7.02 4.30 -3.79
CA LEU A 52 -7.68 5.36 -4.57
C LEU A 52 -8.67 6.14 -3.69
N PRO A 53 -9.05 7.37 -4.08
CA PRO A 53 -10.19 8.04 -3.48
C PRO A 53 -11.48 7.28 -3.81
N ARG A 54 -12.36 7.12 -2.81
CA ARG A 54 -13.63 6.38 -2.96
C ARG A 54 -14.67 7.13 -3.80
N VAL A 55 -14.58 8.45 -3.80
CA VAL A 55 -15.44 9.37 -4.57
C VAL A 55 -14.56 10.49 -5.12
N THR A 56 -15.05 11.20 -6.13
CA THR A 56 -14.39 12.42 -6.62
C THR A 56 -14.20 13.41 -5.47
N MET A 57 -12.95 13.84 -5.24
CA MET A 57 -12.59 14.79 -4.21
C MET A 57 -11.39 15.63 -4.63
N LEU A 58 -11.11 16.70 -3.87
CA LEU A 58 -9.91 17.52 -4.04
C LEU A 58 -8.65 16.71 -3.71
N LEU A 59 -7.54 17.07 -4.36
CA LEU A 59 -6.25 16.41 -4.15
C LEU A 59 -5.81 16.50 -2.68
N GLU A 60 -5.95 17.66 -2.06
CA GLU A 60 -5.55 17.89 -0.66
C GLU A 60 -6.35 17.01 0.30
N LYS A 61 -7.63 16.78 0.01
CA LYS A 61 -8.47 15.87 0.82
C LYS A 61 -7.98 14.43 0.69
N TYR A 62 -7.63 14.00 -0.52
CA TYR A 62 -7.09 12.65 -0.75
C TYR A 62 -5.72 12.46 -0.07
N GLU A 63 -4.83 13.45 -0.15
CA GLU A 63 -3.54 13.42 0.53
C GLU A 63 -3.70 13.39 2.05
N LEU A 64 -4.63 14.16 2.61
CA LEU A 64 -4.96 14.10 4.03
C LEU A 64 -5.52 12.72 4.43
N ALA A 65 -6.40 12.14 3.60
CA ALA A 65 -6.93 10.80 3.85
C ALA A 65 -5.80 9.74 3.84
N LEU A 66 -4.84 9.83 2.91
CA LEU A 66 -3.64 8.98 2.92
C LEU A 66 -2.80 9.21 4.17
N ALA A 67 -2.52 10.46 4.54
CA ALA A 67 -1.73 10.80 5.73
C ALA A 67 -2.38 10.29 7.02
N ASN A 68 -3.71 10.29 7.11
CA ASN A 68 -4.43 9.73 8.26
C ASN A 68 -4.24 8.21 8.42
N THR A 69 -3.78 7.50 7.39
CA THR A 69 -3.43 6.08 7.50
C THR A 69 -2.03 5.84 8.07
N GLN A 70 -1.20 6.88 8.23
CA GLN A 70 0.23 6.78 8.54
C GLN A 70 0.54 5.89 9.76
N ASN A 71 -0.25 5.99 10.83
CA ASN A 71 -0.02 5.24 12.07
C ASN A 71 -0.35 3.74 11.97
N TYR A 72 -1.03 3.32 10.90
CA TYR A 72 -1.38 1.92 10.67
C TYR A 72 -0.35 1.18 9.81
N TRP A 73 0.59 1.91 9.20
CA TRP A 73 1.68 1.31 8.43
C TRP A 73 2.74 0.76 9.36
N GLN A 74 3.07 -0.52 9.17
CA GLN A 74 4.08 -1.21 9.94
C GLN A 74 5.28 -1.54 9.06
N ARG A 75 6.48 -1.28 9.58
CA ARG A 75 7.71 -1.65 8.90
C ARG A 75 7.96 -3.14 9.10
N VAL A 76 8.19 -3.85 8.00
CA VAL A 76 8.32 -5.31 7.99
C VAL A 76 9.58 -5.81 7.31
N ASP A 77 10.59 -4.97 7.07
CA ASP A 77 11.95 -5.35 6.68
C ASP A 77 12.95 -5.29 7.84
#